data_AF-A0AA47BVW3-F1
#
_entry.id   AF-A0AA47BVW3-F1
#
_cell.length_a   1.000
_cell.length_b   1.000
_cell.length_c   1.000
_cell.angle_alpha   90.00
_cell.angle_beta   90.00
_cell.angle_gamma   90.00
#
_symmetry.space_group_name_H-M   'P 1'
#
loop_
_entity.id
_entity.type
_entity.pdbx_description
1 polymer ?
#
loop_
_entity_poly.entity_id
_entity_poly.type
_entity_poly.pdbx_seq_one_letter_code
_entity_poly.pdbx_strand_id
1 'polypeptide(L)' 'GTIAMPSAGGLILYAKWVDITYSVTYNLNGGTGATAPTDADTYTVGQDVTAAAAPAGLAAPADKRFDGWNTRADGS' A
#
# COMPACT_ATOMS: atom_id res chain seq x y z
N GLY A 1 -20.99 7.27 17.81
CA GLY A 1 -21.68 8.57 17.90
C GLY A 1 -23.11 8.32 18.30
N THR A 2 -23.69 9.18 19.13
CA THR A 2 -25.08 9.07 19.58
C THR A 2 -25.92 10.07 18.81
N ILE A 3 -27.04 9.64 18.25
CA ILE A 3 -27.99 10.50 17.54
C ILE A 3 -29.24 10.61 18.41
N ALA A 4 -29.66 11.84 18.69
CA ALA A 4 -30.89 12.10 19.45
C ALA A 4 -32.13 11.86 18.59
N MET A 5 -33.13 11.21 19.15
CA MET A 5 -34.42 11.00 18.48
C MET A 5 -35.19 12.33 18.37
N PRO A 6 -35.76 12.66 17.20
CA PRO A 6 -36.59 13.85 17.05
C PRO A 6 -37.92 13.70 17.80
N SER A 7 -38.49 14.81 18.24
CA SER A 7 -39.76 14.84 19.00
C SER A 7 -41.01 14.58 18.16
N ALA A 8 -40.88 14.53 16.83
CA ALA A 8 -41.92 14.15 15.88
C ALA A 8 -41.29 13.70 14.53
N GLY A 9 -42.00 12.91 13.72
CA GLY A 9 -41.63 12.64 12.32
C GLY A 9 -40.70 11.45 12.05
N GLY A 10 -40.32 10.66 13.05
CA GLY A 10 -39.43 9.49 12.89
C GLY A 10 -37.97 9.85 12.56
N LEU A 11 -37.05 8.90 12.74
CA LEU A 11 -35.63 9.07 12.42
C LEU A 11 -35.20 8.03 11.38
N ILE A 12 -34.80 8.48 10.20
CA ILE A 12 -34.17 7.64 9.18
C ILE A 12 -32.66 7.89 9.25
N LEU A 13 -31.89 6.83 9.45
CA LEU A 13 -30.44 6.86 9.39
C LEU A 13 -29.96 6.22 8.10
N TYR A 14 -28.88 6.76 7.56
CA TYR A 14 -28.19 6.22 6.40
C TYR A 14 -26.82 5.71 6.82
N ALA A 15 -26.41 4.58 6.25
CA ALA A 15 -25.05 4.09 6.42
C ALA A 15 -24.07 5.10 5.81
N LYS A 16 -23.00 5.40 6.55
CA LYS A 16 -21.87 6.17 6.04
C LYS A 16 -20.77 5.20 5.65
N TRP A 17 -20.44 5.17 4.38
CA TRP A 17 -19.33 4.38 3.85
C TRP A 17 -18.08 5.25 3.75
N VAL A 18 -16.93 4.64 3.94
CA VAL A 18 -15.61 5.22 3.71
C VAL A 18 -14.84 4.29 2.80
N ASP A 19 -13.94 4.85 2.00
CA ASP A 19 -13.12 4.04 1.10
C ASP A 19 -12.17 3.14 1.90
N ILE A 20 -11.96 1.92 1.39
CA ILE A 20 -10.92 1.03 1.88
C ILE A 20 -9.60 1.50 1.27
N THR A 21 -8.62 1.74 2.13
CA THR A 21 -7.28 2.15 1.73
C THR A 21 -6.27 1.00 1.86
N TYR A 22 -5.28 0.99 0.98
CA TYR A 22 -4.22 -0.02 0.90
C TYR A 22 -2.86 0.65 0.93
N SER A 23 -1.84 -0.08 1.38
CA SER A 23 -0.44 0.36 1.37
C SER A 23 0.42 -0.55 0.51
N VAL A 24 1.54 -0.01 0.03
CA VAL A 24 2.55 -0.75 -0.73
C VAL A 24 3.73 -1.03 0.20
N THR A 25 4.16 -2.29 0.25
CA THR A 25 5.34 -2.70 1.02
C THR A 25 6.37 -3.31 0.09
N TYR A 26 7.62 -2.87 0.21
CA TYR A 26 8.72 -3.38 -0.59
C TYR A 26 9.48 -4.47 0.17
N ASN A 27 9.83 -5.53 -0.56
CA ASN A 27 10.70 -6.59 -0.08
C ASN A 27 11.89 -6.71 -1.04
N LEU A 28 13.12 -6.68 -0.52
CA LEU A 28 14.34 -6.76 -1.34
C LEU A 28 14.57 -8.14 -1.97
N ASN A 29 13.74 -9.12 -1.65
CA ASN A 29 13.77 -10.49 -2.16
C ASN A 29 15.16 -11.14 -2.09
N GLY A 30 15.77 -11.10 -0.89
CA GLY A 30 17.13 -11.59 -0.65
C GLY A 30 18.25 -10.61 -1.01
N GLY A 31 17.92 -9.43 -1.56
CA GLY A 31 18.85 -8.31 -1.67
C GLY A 31 19.29 -7.80 -0.30
N THR A 32 20.51 -7.27 -0.23
CA THR A 32 21.15 -6.82 1.01
C THR A 32 21.80 -5.44 0.84
N GLY A 33 22.47 -4.91 1.87
CA GLY A 33 23.22 -3.66 1.79
C GLY A 33 22.38 -2.38 1.83
N ALA A 34 21.05 -2.50 1.79
CA ALA A 34 20.11 -1.40 1.88
C ALA A 34 18.86 -1.78 2.68
N THR A 35 18.10 -0.76 3.09
CA THR A 35 16.75 -0.92 3.62
C THR A 35 15.75 -0.83 2.48
N ALA A 36 14.69 -1.63 2.52
CA ALA A 36 13.59 -1.53 1.57
C ALA A 36 12.97 -0.12 1.60
N PRO A 37 12.60 0.46 0.46
CA PRO A 37 11.90 1.75 0.44
C PRO A 37 10.60 1.68 1.22
N THR A 38 10.20 2.82 1.77
CA THR A 38 8.88 2.99 2.38
C THR A 38 8.03 3.81 1.42
N ASP A 39 6.83 3.31 1.11
CA ASP A 39 5.77 4.12 0.52
C ASP A 39 4.92 4.72 1.65
N ALA A 40 4.81 6.04 1.68
CA ALA A 40 4.02 6.76 2.69
C ALA A 40 2.58 7.00 2.26
N ASP A 41 2.27 6.76 0.98
CA ASP A 41 0.96 6.99 0.42
C ASP A 41 0.00 5.83 0.70
N THR A 42 -1.29 6.12 0.61
CA THR A 42 -2.35 5.13 0.66
C THR A 42 -3.17 5.17 -0.60
N TYR A 43 -3.56 3.99 -1.09
CA TYR A 43 -4.21 3.83 -2.37
C TYR A 43 -5.62 3.29 -2.21
N THR A 44 -6.52 3.67 -3.11
CA THR A 44 -7.82 3.00 -3.27
C THR A 44 -7.76 2.05 -4.47
N VAL A 45 -8.76 1.17 -4.57
CA VAL A 45 -8.82 0.20 -5.67
C VAL A 45 -8.85 0.90 -7.04
N GLY A 46 -8.00 0.45 -7.96
CA GLY A 46 -7.92 0.99 -9.32
C GLY A 46 -7.07 2.25 -9.47
N GLN A 47 -6.47 2.77 -8.39
CA GLN A 47 -5.44 3.81 -8.53
C GLN A 47 -4.13 3.22 -9.06
N ASP A 48 -3.45 4.01 -9.89
CA ASP A 48 -2.10 3.69 -10.34
C ASP A 48 -1.08 3.97 -9.22
N VAL A 49 -0.10 3.07 -9.12
CA VAL A 49 1.03 3.17 -8.18
C VAL A 49 2.30 3.39 -8.98
N THR A 50 3.09 4.39 -8.62
CA THR A 50 4.45 4.54 -9.15
C THR A 50 5.42 3.84 -8.21
N ALA A 51 6.07 2.77 -8.69
CA ALA A 51 7.00 2.03 -7.86
C ALA A 51 8.26 2.86 -7.51
N ALA A 52 8.77 2.67 -6.30
CA ALA A 52 9.95 3.37 -5.81
C ALA A 52 11.20 3.04 -6.64
N ALA A 53 12.18 3.93 -6.67
CA ALA A 53 13.49 3.60 -7.22
C ALA A 53 14.22 2.54 -6.39
N ALA A 54 15.25 1.91 -6.96
CA ALA A 54 16.15 1.04 -6.21
C ALA A 54 16.78 1.82 -5.05
N PRO A 55 16.78 1.29 -3.81
CA PRO A 55 17.41 1.98 -2.70
C PRO A 55 18.93 2.04 -2.90
N ALA A 56 19.52 3.16 -2.48
CA ALA A 56 20.96 3.34 -2.56
C ALA A 56 21.70 2.25 -1.76
N GLY A 57 22.72 1.65 -2.38
CA GLY A 57 23.51 0.58 -1.75
C GLY A 57 22.90 -0.82 -1.86
N LEU A 58 21.80 -1.00 -2.62
CA LEU A 58 21.22 -2.33 -2.84
C LEU A 58 22.23 -3.26 -3.53
N ALA A 59 22.59 -4.34 -2.83
CA ALA A 59 23.34 -5.45 -3.38
C ALA A 59 22.37 -6.58 -3.76
N ALA A 60 22.29 -6.87 -5.06
CA ALA A 60 21.52 -8.00 -5.56
C ALA A 60 22.21 -9.34 -5.18
N PRO A 61 21.46 -10.46 -5.13
CA PRO A 61 22.05 -11.79 -5.01
C PRO A 61 23.08 -12.08 -6.12
N ALA A 62 23.95 -13.06 -5.88
CA ALA A 62 24.99 -13.46 -6.85
C ALA A 62 24.39 -13.74 -8.24
N ASP A 63 25.12 -13.31 -9.27
CA ASP A 63 24.75 -13.44 -10.68
C ASP A 63 23.42 -12.77 -11.08
N LYS A 64 22.90 -11.83 -10.26
CA LYS A 64 21.69 -11.05 -10.54
C LYS A 64 21.95 -9.54 -10.52
N ARG A 65 21.03 -8.77 -11.10
CA ARG A 65 20.95 -7.31 -10.96
C ARG A 65 19.52 -6.90 -10.65
N PHE A 66 19.34 -5.75 -10.01
CA PHE A 66 18.02 -5.14 -9.91
C PHE A 66 17.56 -4.68 -11.30
N ASP A 67 16.34 -5.05 -11.68
CA ASP A 67 15.71 -4.66 -12.95
C ASP A 67 14.35 -3.96 -12.75
N GLY A 68 13.78 -4.08 -11.55
CA GLY A 68 12.50 -3.48 -11.19
C GLY A 68 11.84 -4.22 -10.02
N TRP A 69 10.67 -3.73 -9.62
CA TRP A 69 9.81 -4.40 -8.66
C TRP A 69 8.81 -5.31 -9.38
N ASN A 70 8.49 -6.44 -8.76
CA ASN A 70 7.47 -7.37 -9.23
C ASN A 70 6.57 -7.80 -8.06
N THR A 71 5.48 -8.51 -8.37
CA THR A 71 4.47 -8.92 -7.39
C THR A 71 4.60 -10.37 -6.93
N ARG A 72 5.65 -11.09 -7.36
CA ARG A 72 5.83 -12.52 -7.09
C ARG A 72 7.07 -12.76 -6.24
N ALA A 73 6.94 -13.56 -5.19
CA ALA A 73 8.08 -13.86 -4.32
C ALA A 73 9.22 -14.60 -5.06
N ASP A 74 8.92 -15.34 -6.13
CA ASP A 74 9.95 -16.01 -6.96
C ASP A 74 10.74 -15.07 -7.87
N GLY A 75 10.34 -13.79 -7.97
CA GLY A 75 11.02 -12.76 -8.74
C GLY A 75 10.74 -12.80 -10.24
N SER A 76 9.69 -13.49 -10.68
CA SER A 76 9.21 -13.48 -12.07
C SER A 76 8.23 -12.36 -12.42
#